data_AF-A0A925GM87-F1
#
_entry.id   AF-A0A925GM87-F1
#
_cell.length_a   1.000
_cell.length_b   1.000
_cell.length_c   1.000
_cell.angle_alpha   90.00
_cell.angle_beta   90.00
_cell.angle_gamma   90.00
#
_symmetry.space_group_name_H-M   'P 1'
#
loop_
_entity.id
_entity.type
_entity.pdbx_description
1 polymer ?
#
loop_
_entity_poly.entity_id
_entity_poly.type
_entity_poly.pdbx_seq_one_letter_code
_entity_poly.pdbx_strand_id
1 'polypeptide(L)' 'YPSAQDVFVGANDIVADPRFVDVQPDPTKGNFRLAKDSRGQDSGCNEVAQPTDITGKARPAGAGKDRGAFEQ' A
#
# COMPACT_ATOMS: atom_id res chain seq x y z
N TYR A 1 -0.53 27.24 -9.65
CA TYR A 1 -1.43 26.09 -9.82
C TYR A 1 -2.36 26.03 -8.62
N PRO A 2 -3.66 26.32 -8.79
CA PRO A 2 -4.63 25.29 -8.39
C PRO A 2 -5.92 25.36 -9.22
N SER A 3 -6.23 24.31 -9.97
CA SER A 3 -7.60 23.94 -10.29
C SER A 3 -7.85 22.61 -9.60
N ALA A 4 -8.99 22.46 -8.93
CA ALA A 4 -9.42 21.16 -8.43
C ALA A 4 -9.44 20.20 -9.62
N GLN A 5 -8.56 19.21 -9.59
CA GLN A 5 -8.52 18.19 -10.63
C GLN A 5 -9.63 17.21 -10.27
N ASP A 6 -10.58 16.98 -11.19
CA ASP A 6 -11.48 15.83 -11.10
C ASP A 6 -10.61 14.58 -11.20
N VAL A 7 -10.13 14.12 -10.05
CA VAL A 7 -9.43 12.86 -9.94
C VAL A 7 -10.47 11.81 -10.29
N PHE A 8 -10.28 11.12 -11.41
CA PHE A 8 -11.09 9.96 -11.74
C PHE A 8 -10.87 8.92 -10.63
N VAL A 9 -11.91 8.62 -9.86
CA VAL A 9 -11.89 7.65 -8.76
C VAL A 9 -12.66 6.41 -9.21
N GLY A 10 -11.96 5.29 -9.38
CA GLY A 10 -12.57 3.99 -9.59
C GLY A 10 -13.24 3.47 -8.31
N ALA A 11 -14.17 2.52 -8.44
CA ALA A 11 -14.95 2.00 -7.31
C ALA A 11 -14.12 1.38 -6.17
N ASN A 12 -12.86 0.98 -6.44
CA ASN A 12 -11.95 0.33 -5.49
C ASN A 12 -10.73 1.20 -5.14
N ASP A 13 -10.72 2.46 -5.56
CA ASP A 13 -9.64 3.39 -5.27
C ASP A 13 -9.71 3.88 -3.83
N ILE A 14 -8.55 3.97 -3.19
CA ILE A 14 -8.42 4.52 -1.85
C ILE A 14 -7.63 5.81 -1.99
N VAL A 15 -8.34 6.94 -1.93
CA VAL A 15 -7.72 8.28 -1.89
C VAL A 15 -7.49 8.67 -0.44
N ALA A 16 -6.35 8.22 0.11
CA ALA A 16 -5.94 8.52 1.48
C ALA A 16 -4.41 8.52 1.60
N ASP A 17 -3.90 9.14 2.66
CA ASP A 17 -2.48 9.02 3.00
C ASP A 17 -2.14 7.54 3.28
N PRO A 18 -1.19 6.95 2.54
CA PRO A 18 -0.78 5.56 2.75
C PRO A 18 -0.09 5.32 4.10
N ARG A 19 0.33 6.38 4.81
CA ARG A 19 0.97 6.29 6.14
C ARG A 19 2.11 5.29 6.18
N PHE A 20 3.13 5.50 5.36
CA PHE A 20 4.36 4.70 5.42
C PHE A 20 5.15 5.01 6.70
N VAL A 21 5.95 4.04 7.17
CA VAL A 21 6.75 4.19 8.39
C VAL A 21 7.83 5.27 8.25
N ASP A 22 8.54 5.31 7.12
CA ASP A 22 9.55 6.33 6.81
C ASP A 22 9.70 6.51 5.30
N VAL A 23 9.25 7.65 4.76
CA VAL A 23 9.32 7.96 3.33
C VAL A 23 10.58 8.77 3.05
N GLN A 24 11.49 8.20 2.27
CA GLN A 24 12.71 8.88 1.86
C GLN A 24 12.77 9.01 0.33
N PRO A 25 13.38 10.08 -0.22
CA PRO A 25 13.63 10.19 -1.66
C PRO A 25 14.54 9.07 -2.19
N ASP A 26 15.46 8.59 -1.34
CA ASP A 26 16.28 7.42 -1.61
C ASP A 26 15.55 6.15 -1.15
N PRO A 27 15.04 5.31 -2.07
CA PRO A 27 14.24 4.16 -1.72
C PRO A 27 15.02 3.08 -0.98
N THR A 28 16.36 3.13 -0.98
CA THR A 28 17.21 2.18 -0.25
C THR A 28 17.32 2.49 1.24
N LYS A 29 16.96 3.71 1.64
CA LYS A 29 17.06 4.20 3.02
C LYS A 29 15.70 4.36 3.71
N GLY A 30 14.62 4.47 2.94
CA GLY A 30 13.26 4.60 3.47
C GLY A 30 12.65 3.26 3.90
N ASN A 31 11.68 3.33 4.81
CA ASN A 31 10.80 2.22 5.17
C ASN A 31 9.39 2.45 4.63
N PHE A 32 9.14 1.90 3.44
CA PHE A 32 7.85 1.98 2.74
C PHE A 32 6.87 0.89 3.18
N ARG A 33 7.08 0.26 4.34
CA ARG A 33 6.05 -0.55 4.97
C ARG A 33 4.92 0.34 5.47
N LEU A 34 3.69 -0.17 5.41
CA LEU A 34 2.52 0.53 5.91
C LEU A 34 2.54 0.60 7.43
N ALA A 35 2.21 1.74 8.03
CA ALA A 35 1.98 1.84 9.47
C ALA A 35 0.69 1.11 9.87
N LYS A 36 0.56 0.77 11.16
CA LYS A 36 -0.55 -0.02 11.75
C LYS A 36 -1.95 0.58 11.54
N ASP A 37 -2.04 1.88 11.28
CA ASP A 37 -3.32 2.58 11.03
C ASP A 37 -3.48 2.99 9.57
N SER A 38 -2.75 2.36 8.65
CA SER A 38 -2.85 2.64 7.22
C SER A 38 -4.09 1.98 6.63
N ARG A 39 -4.82 2.73 5.80
CA ARG A 39 -5.93 2.19 5.01
C ARG A 39 -5.49 1.20 3.93
N GLY A 40 -4.18 1.11 3.67
CA GLY A 40 -3.60 0.12 2.78
C GLY A 40 -3.56 -1.29 3.37
N GLN A 41 -3.63 -1.42 4.70
CA GLN A 41 -3.55 -2.74 5.35
C GLN A 41 -4.79 -3.58 5.08
N ASP A 42 -4.58 -4.87 4.82
CA ASP A 42 -5.63 -5.87 4.56
C ASP A 42 -6.65 -5.49 3.44
N SER A 43 -6.33 -4.48 2.61
CA SER A 43 -7.26 -3.87 1.65
C SER A 43 -7.02 -4.28 0.19
N GLY A 44 -6.09 -5.20 -0.03
CA GLY A 44 -5.70 -5.71 -1.34
C GLY A 44 -6.70 -6.71 -1.94
N CYS A 45 -6.69 -6.83 -3.27
CA CYS A 45 -7.51 -7.80 -4.00
C CYS A 45 -6.84 -9.19 -4.02
N ASN A 46 -7.66 -10.25 -4.03
CA ASN A 46 -7.19 -11.63 -4.09
C ASN A 46 -6.96 -12.17 -5.51
N GLU A 47 -7.45 -11.48 -6.55
CA GLU A 47 -7.53 -11.99 -7.92
C GLU A 47 -6.17 -12.09 -8.64
N VAL A 48 -5.22 -11.18 -8.36
CA VAL A 48 -3.90 -11.13 -9.03
C VAL A 48 -2.77 -11.02 -8.00
N ALA A 49 -2.88 -11.82 -6.94
CA ALA A 49 -1.95 -11.71 -5.83
C ALA A 49 -0.65 -12.45 -6.10
N GLN A 50 0.47 -11.73 -5.99
CA GLN A 50 1.76 -12.40 -5.84
C GLN A 50 1.78 -13.19 -4.52
N PRO A 51 2.37 -14.39 -4.50
CA PRO A 51 2.40 -15.23 -3.31
C PRO A 51 3.29 -14.65 -2.21
N THR A 52 4.23 -13.76 -2.58
CA THR A 52 5.14 -13.12 -1.66
C THR A 52 5.27 -11.62 -1.90
N ASP A 53 5.64 -10.89 -0.86
CA ASP A 53 6.04 -9.48 -0.94
C ASP A 53 7.47 -9.31 -1.51
N ILE A 54 7.93 -8.07 -1.65
CA ILE A 54 9.26 -7.73 -2.19
C ILE A 54 10.43 -8.27 -1.34
N THR A 55 10.16 -8.62 -0.07
CA THR A 55 11.15 -9.19 0.85
C THR A 55 11.02 -10.70 1.00
N GLY A 56 10.10 -11.34 0.28
CA GLY A 56 9.85 -12.78 0.33
C GLY A 56 8.87 -13.23 1.41
N LYS A 57 8.19 -12.32 2.14
CA LYS A 57 7.13 -12.70 3.09
C LYS A 57 5.89 -13.20 2.34
N ALA A 58 5.23 -14.24 2.84
CA ALA A 58 4.01 -14.78 2.26
C ALA A 58 2.83 -13.78 2.33
N ARG A 59 1.96 -13.79 1.32
CA ARG A 59 0.72 -13.01 1.27
C ARG A 59 -0.52 -13.92 1.24
N PRO A 60 -1.54 -13.70 2.10
CA PRO A 60 -1.60 -12.70 3.17
C PRO A 60 -0.85 -13.15 4.42
N ALA A 61 -0.31 -12.21 5.18
CA ALA A 61 0.17 -12.47 6.55
C ALA A 61 -0.94 -12.29 7.61
N GLY A 62 -2.00 -11.55 7.28
CA GLY A 62 -3.10 -11.18 8.18
C GLY A 62 -4.49 -11.58 7.66
N ALA A 63 -5.48 -10.73 7.95
CA ALA A 63 -6.87 -10.94 7.57
C ALA A 63 -7.11 -10.73 6.06
N GLY A 64 -6.25 -9.94 5.43
CA GLY A 64 -6.22 -9.67 4.01
C GLY A 64 -4.78 -9.43 3.54
N LYS A 65 -4.66 -8.99 2.29
CA LYS A 65 -3.37 -8.64 1.70
C LYS A 65 -3.17 -7.15 1.82
N ASP A 66 -1.94 -6.72 2.07
CA ASP A 66 -1.62 -5.30 2.09
C ASP A 66 -1.50 -4.76 0.67
N ARG A 67 -1.94 -3.51 0.46
CA ARG A 67 -1.70 -2.78 -0.78
C ARG A 67 -0.27 -2.27 -0.82
N GLY A 68 0.43 -2.55 -1.92
CA GLY A 68 1.80 -2.09 -2.16
C GLY A 68 2.80 -3.24 -2.18
N ALA A 69 4.09 -2.91 -2.07
CA ALA A 69 5.20 -3.85 -2.24
C ALA A 69 5.51 -4.70 -1.00
N PHE A 70 5.08 -4.27 0.18
CA PHE A 70 5.37 -4.92 1.46
C PHE A 70 4.11 -5.50 2.10
N GLU A 71 4.30 -6.60 2.84
CA GLU A 71 3.28 -7.19 3.72
C GLU A 71 3.72 -7.04 5.20
N GLN A 72 2.79 -6.67 6.08
CA GLN A 72 3.02 -6.59 7.53
C GLN A 72 2.96 -7.95 8.21
#